data_AF-A0A9P0BN25-F1
#
_entry.id   AF-A0A9P0BN25-F1
#
_cell.length_a   1.000
_cell.length_b   1.000
_cell.length_c   1.000
_cell.angle_alpha   90.00
_cell.angle_beta   90.00
_cell.angle_gamma   90.00
#
_symmetry.space_group_name_H-M   'P 1'
#
loop_
_entity.id
_entity.type
_entity.pdbx_description
1 polymer ?
#
loop_
_entity_poly.entity_id
_entity_poly.type
_entity_poly.pdbx_seq_one_letter_code
_entity_poly.pdbx_strand_id
1 'polypeptide(L)'
;MVRATCLLASCVLMALLLVVPSSAYPRYPSNYFREDGQYEPEEIMDMLNRLGNLIQIERKMENYKDDITSEKRALDLGLSRGYSGTLQAKHLMGLAAANYAGGPGRRRRDAN
;
A
#
# COMPACT_ATOMS: atom_id res chain seq x y z
N MET A 1 -8.14 -41.92 10.35
CA MET A 1 -9.04 -42.15 9.20
C MET A 1 -9.47 -40.79 8.68
N VAL A 2 -8.93 -40.34 7.54
CA VAL A 2 -9.35 -39.07 6.94
C VAL A 2 -10.78 -39.24 6.43
N ARG A 3 -11.71 -38.39 6.90
CA ARG A 3 -13.11 -38.47 6.47
C ARG A 3 -13.19 -38.16 4.98
N ALA A 4 -13.94 -38.96 4.22
CA ALA A 4 -14.10 -38.78 2.77
C ALA A 4 -14.54 -37.35 2.39
N THR A 5 -15.24 -36.67 3.30
CA THR A 5 -15.62 -35.25 3.20
C THR A 5 -14.43 -34.31 3.07
N CYS A 6 -13.30 -34.59 3.74
CA CYS A 6 -12.09 -33.77 3.67
C CYS A 6 -11.39 -33.93 2.32
N LEU A 7 -11.40 -35.13 1.74
CA LEU A 7 -10.84 -35.38 0.41
C LEU A 7 -11.66 -34.67 -0.66
N LEU A 8 -12.99 -34.78 -0.62
CA LEU A 8 -13.88 -34.08 -1.53
C LEU A 8 -13.73 -32.56 -1.43
N ALA A 9 -13.65 -32.01 -0.22
CA ALA A 9 -13.41 -30.59 0.00
C ALA A 9 -12.07 -30.13 -0.62
N SER A 10 -11.01 -30.92 -0.46
CA SER A 10 -9.69 -30.59 -1.03
C SER A 10 -9.69 -30.62 -2.56
N CYS A 11 -10.39 -31.60 -3.17
CA CYS A 11 -10.52 -31.69 -4.62
C CYS A 11 -11.32 -30.51 -5.20
N VAL A 12 -12.40 -30.10 -4.54
CA VAL A 12 -13.20 -28.93 -4.96
C VAL A 12 -12.38 -27.65 -4.89
N LEU A 13 -11.60 -27.47 -3.81
CA LEU A 13 -10.75 -26.30 -3.62
C LEU A 13 -9.64 -26.23 -4.69
N MET A 14 -9.04 -27.37 -5.02
CA MET A 14 -8.03 -27.46 -6.07
C MET A 14 -8.60 -27.22 -7.47
N ALA A 15 -9.81 -27.72 -7.75
CA ALA A 15 -10.51 -27.44 -9.00
C ALA A 15 -10.84 -25.95 -9.14
N LEU A 16 -11.28 -25.30 -8.06
CA LEU A 16 -11.53 -23.86 -8.07
C LEU A 16 -10.26 -23.05 -8.38
N LEU A 17 -9.11 -23.43 -7.82
CA LEU A 17 -7.83 -22.77 -8.10
C LEU A 17 -7.38 -22.91 -9.56
N LEU A 18 -7.74 -24.01 -10.23
CA LEU A 18 -7.43 -24.22 -11.65
C LEU A 18 -8.38 -23.45 -12.58
N VAL A 19 -9.60 -23.17 -12.14
CA VAL A 19 -10.61 -22.42 -12.92
C VAL A 19 -10.41 -20.92 -12.81
N VAL A 20 -9.70 -20.41 -11.78
CA VAL A 20 -9.32 -19.00 -11.73
C VAL A 20 -8.42 -18.71 -12.93
N PRO A 21 -8.88 -17.90 -13.92
CA PRO A 21 -7.97 -17.45 -14.96
C PRO A 21 -6.87 -16.69 -14.25
N SER A 22 -5.63 -17.17 -14.33
CA SER A 22 -4.51 -16.33 -13.98
C SER A 22 -4.64 -15.12 -14.91
N SER A 23 -5.00 -13.97 -14.34
CA SER A 23 -4.97 -12.71 -15.07
C SER A 23 -3.50 -12.48 -15.36
N ALA A 24 -3.02 -13.03 -16.49
CA ALA A 24 -1.70 -12.78 -16.99
C ALA A 24 -1.62 -11.26 -17.13
N TYR A 25 -0.67 -10.65 -16.41
CA TYR A 25 -0.37 -9.24 -16.58
C TYR A 25 -0.25 -8.95 -18.08
N PRO A 26 -0.85 -7.85 -18.58
CA PRO A 26 -0.80 -7.53 -20.00
C PRO A 26 0.67 -7.51 -20.44
N ARG A 27 1.08 -8.55 -21.17
CA ARG A 27 2.38 -8.59 -21.86
C ARG A 27 2.24 -7.66 -23.06
N TYR A 28 2.64 -6.42 -22.88
CA TYR A 28 2.84 -5.51 -24.00
C TYR A 28 3.97 -6.10 -24.87
N PRO A 29 3.74 -6.35 -26.18
CA PRO A 29 4.83 -6.67 -27.08
C PRO A 29 5.86 -5.53 -27.03
N SER A 30 7.08 -5.89 -26.67
CA SER A 30 8.21 -4.97 -26.55
C SER A 30 8.67 -4.59 -27.96
N ASN A 31 8.12 -3.49 -28.50
CA ASN A 31 8.51 -2.91 -29.80
C ASN A 31 9.86 -2.17 -29.77
N TYR A 32 10.74 -2.49 -28.82
CA TYR A 32 12.03 -1.82 -28.67
C TYR A 32 12.97 -2.00 -29.87
N PHE A 33 12.73 -3.02 -30.70
CA PHE A 33 13.46 -3.26 -31.96
C PHE A 33 12.51 -3.13 -33.16
N ARG A 34 11.96 -1.93 -33.39
CA ARG A 34 11.37 -1.59 -34.68
C ARG A 34 12.49 -1.16 -35.61
N GLU A 35 13.09 -2.14 -36.30
CA GLU A 35 13.99 -1.90 -37.43
C GLU A 35 13.17 -1.18 -38.53
N ASP A 36 13.60 0.05 -38.86
CA ASP A 36 13.21 0.84 -40.03
C ASP A 36 11.73 1.24 -40.18
N GLY A 37 11.24 2.12 -39.29
CA GLY A 37 10.05 2.94 -39.55
C GLY A 37 10.33 4.42 -39.34
N GLN A 38 10.13 5.25 -40.37
CA GLN A 38 10.03 6.70 -40.15
C GLN A 38 8.86 6.94 -39.19
N TYR A 39 9.15 7.55 -38.03
CA TYR A 39 8.10 7.94 -37.10
C TYR A 39 7.26 9.04 -37.74
N GLU A 40 5.98 8.79 -37.90
CA GLU A 40 5.05 9.82 -38.33
C GLU A 40 5.00 10.92 -37.25
N PRO A 41 4.93 12.21 -37.63
CA PRO A 41 4.94 13.33 -36.68
C PRO A 41 3.86 13.21 -35.58
N GLU A 42 2.75 12.58 -35.90
CA GLU A 42 1.63 12.31 -34.99
C GLU A 42 2.00 11.32 -33.88
N GLU A 43 2.75 10.25 -34.20
CA GLU A 43 3.21 9.27 -33.21
C GLU A 43 4.21 9.91 -32.24
N ILE A 44 5.10 10.78 -32.74
CA ILE A 44 6.05 11.52 -31.90
C ILE A 44 5.28 12.41 -30.93
N MET A 45 4.24 13.10 -31.40
CA MET A 45 3.43 13.97 -30.55
C MET A 45 2.67 13.19 -29.48
N ASP A 46 2.14 12.01 -29.82
CA ASP A 46 1.49 11.12 -28.85
C ASP A 46 2.48 10.63 -27.78
N MET A 47 3.69 10.25 -28.20
CA MET A 47 4.77 9.87 -27.28
C MET A 47 5.16 11.01 -26.33
N LEU A 48 5.28 12.24 -26.84
CA LEU A 48 5.58 13.42 -26.04
C LEU A 48 4.45 13.76 -25.06
N ASN A 49 3.19 13.66 -25.48
CA ASN A 49 2.03 13.84 -24.60
C ASN A 49 1.98 12.78 -23.49
N ARG A 50 2.24 11.52 -23.85
CA ARG A 50 2.31 10.42 -22.90
C ARG A 50 3.43 10.62 -21.88
N LEU A 51 4.60 11.10 -22.32
CA LEU A 51 5.70 11.45 -21.43
C LEU A 51 5.33 12.62 -20.49
N GLY A 52 4.67 13.66 -21.02
CA GLY A 52 4.17 14.78 -20.22
C GLY A 52 3.21 14.34 -19.12
N ASN A 53 2.27 13.43 -19.45
CA ASN A 53 1.34 12.85 -18.48
C ASN A 53 2.05 12.04 -17.39
N LEU A 54 3.05 11.23 -17.75
CA LEU A 54 3.82 10.45 -16.79
C LEU A 54 4.59 11.35 -15.80
N ILE A 55 5.26 12.39 -16.30
CA ILE A 55 5.97 13.37 -15.46
C ILE A 55 5.00 14.09 -14.52
N GLN A 56 3.79 14.41 -14.99
CA GLN A 56 2.77 15.05 -14.16
C GLN A 56 2.25 14.11 -13.07
N ILE A 57 2.11 12.81 -13.35
CA ILE A 57 1.71 11.79 -12.38
C ILE A 57 2.81 11.62 -11.32
N GLU A 58 4.08 11.56 -11.71
CA GLU A 58 5.21 11.47 -10.79
C GLU A 58 5.24 12.66 -9.83
N ARG A 59 5.10 13.88 -10.35
CA ARG A 59 5.05 15.09 -9.52
C ARG A 59 3.85 15.07 -8.56
N LYS A 60 2.70 14.56 -8.98
CA LYS A 60 1.52 14.39 -8.10
C LYS A 60 1.77 13.32 -7.01
N MET A 61 2.45 12.22 -7.34
CA MET A 61 2.83 11.20 -6.36
C MET A 61 3.88 11.69 -5.36
N GLU A 62 4.83 12.52 -5.79
CA GLU A 62 5.82 13.13 -4.91
C GLU A 62 5.15 14.01 -3.86
N ASN A 63 4.23 14.89 -4.28
CA ASN A 63 3.43 15.70 -3.36
C ASN A 63 2.56 14.83 -2.41
N TYR A 64 2.02 13.72 -2.90
CA TYR A 64 1.27 12.77 -2.07
C TYR A 64 2.16 12.02 -1.06
N LYS A 65 3.43 11.79 -1.40
CA LYS A 65 4.39 11.16 -0.51
C LYS A 65 4.77 12.11 0.64
N ASP A 66 4.91 13.40 0.36
CA ASP A 66 5.20 14.41 1.40
C ASP A 66 4.02 14.65 2.34
N ASP A 67 2.79 14.54 1.86
CA ASP A 67 1.58 14.63 2.69
C ASP A 67 1.38 13.38 3.58
N ILE A 68 1.94 12.23 3.19
CA ILE A 68 1.83 10.95 3.92
C ILE A 68 2.97 10.73 4.92
N THR A 69 4.13 11.36 4.73
CA THR A 69 5.34 11.11 5.53
C THR A 69 5.35 11.82 6.89
N SER A 70 4.49 12.81 7.13
CA SER A 70 4.70 13.71 8.27
C SER A 70 4.48 13.08 9.65
N GLU A 71 3.45 12.26 9.90
CA GLU A 71 3.18 11.78 11.29
C GLU A 71 2.49 10.42 11.40
N LYS A 72 1.66 10.03 10.43
CA LYS A 72 0.77 8.85 10.56
C LYS A 72 1.39 7.53 10.10
N ARG A 73 2.50 7.55 9.33
CA ARG A 73 3.16 6.34 8.81
C ARG A 73 4.45 5.93 9.53
N ALA A 74 5.05 6.82 10.32
CA ALA A 74 6.23 6.48 11.13
C ALA A 74 5.89 5.65 12.38
N LEU A 75 4.59 5.50 12.68
CA LEU A 75 4.10 4.61 13.72
C LEU A 75 4.08 3.15 13.24
N ASP A 76 5.27 2.56 13.01
CA ASP A 76 5.36 1.11 12.87
C ASP A 76 5.07 0.51 14.24
N LEU A 77 3.83 0.04 14.43
CA LEU A 77 3.36 -0.62 15.65
C LEU A 77 4.03 -2.00 15.86
N GLY A 78 5.30 -2.13 15.46
CA GLY A 78 6.08 -3.36 15.43
C GLY A 78 5.40 -4.48 14.66
N LEU A 79 4.45 -4.17 13.77
CA LEU A 79 3.71 -5.16 12.97
C LEU A 79 4.68 -5.96 12.11
N SER A 80 5.70 -5.28 11.58
CA SER A 80 6.79 -5.88 10.80
C SER A 80 7.70 -6.80 11.64
N ARG A 81 7.65 -6.69 12.98
CA ARG A 81 8.48 -7.45 13.94
C ARG A 81 7.67 -8.50 14.73
N GLY A 82 6.39 -8.70 14.39
CA GLY A 82 5.50 -9.64 15.08
C GLY A 82 4.85 -9.11 16.36
N TYR A 83 4.92 -7.81 16.63
CA TYR A 83 4.18 -7.21 17.74
C TYR A 83 2.72 -6.96 17.34
N SER A 84 1.81 -7.20 18.28
CA SER A 84 0.39 -6.91 18.08
C SER A 84 0.12 -5.41 18.09
N GLY A 85 -0.52 -4.90 17.03
CA GLY A 85 -0.90 -3.49 16.92
C GLY A 85 -1.82 -3.03 18.06
N THR A 86 -2.65 -3.91 18.61
CA THR A 86 -3.54 -3.58 19.74
C THR A 86 -2.77 -3.36 21.05
N LEU A 87 -1.67 -4.08 21.26
CA LEU A 87 -0.81 -3.92 22.43
C LEU A 87 -0.07 -2.58 22.38
N GLN A 88 0.50 -2.25 21.22
CA GLN A 88 1.21 -1.00 21.03
C GLN A 88 0.27 0.21 21.04
N ALA A 89 -0.95 0.07 20.50
CA ALA A 89 -1.97 1.11 20.59
C ALA A 89 -2.36 1.40 22.06
N LYS A 90 -2.55 0.36 22.89
CA LYS A 90 -2.81 0.54 24.34
C LYS A 90 -1.63 1.20 25.05
N HIS A 91 -0.41 0.82 24.70
CA HIS A 91 0.80 1.43 25.26
C HIS A 91 0.90 2.92 24.90
N LEU A 92 0.66 3.27 23.63
CA LEU A 92 0.66 4.65 23.15
C LEU A 92 -0.45 5.48 23.79
N MET A 93 -1.65 4.90 23.95
CA MET A 93 -2.75 5.53 24.69
C MET A 93 -2.37 5.80 26.15
N GLY A 94 -1.69 4.86 26.81
CA GLY A 94 -1.18 5.04 28.17
C GLY A 94 -0.13 6.16 28.27
N LEU A 95 0.82 6.21 27.34
CA LEU A 95 1.80 7.30 27.25
C LEU A 95 1.14 8.66 26.99
N ALA A 96 0.15 8.71 26.10
CA ALA A 96 -0.60 9.92 25.82
C ALA A 96 -1.39 10.40 27.05
N ALA A 97 -2.02 9.48 27.78
CA ALA A 97 -2.73 9.80 29.02
C ALA A 97 -1.79 10.30 30.13
N ALA A 98 -0.57 9.74 30.23
CA ALA A 98 0.44 10.19 31.19
C ALA A 98 1.01 11.58 30.83
N ASN A 99 1.18 11.86 29.55
CA ASN A 99 1.67 13.15 29.06
C ASN A 99 0.58 14.22 28.98
N TYR A 100 -0.69 13.86 29.20
CA TYR A 100 -1.81 14.78 29.15
C TYR A 100 -1.66 15.88 30.22
N ALA A 101 -1.64 17.14 29.78
CA ALA A 101 -1.42 18.29 30.65
C ALA A 101 -2.49 18.45 31.75
N GLY A 102 -3.70 17.91 31.54
CA GLY A 102 -4.80 17.89 32.50
C GLY A 102 -5.00 16.54 33.21
N GLY A 103 -4.00 15.66 33.21
CA GLY A 103 -4.11 14.32 33.79
C GLY A 103 -4.44 14.34 35.29
N PRO A 104 -5.23 13.38 35.80
CA PRO A 104 -5.59 13.30 37.20
C PRO A 104 -4.33 13.23 38.08
N GLY A 105 -4.24 14.11 39.08
CA GLY A 105 -3.06 14.26 39.97
C GLY A 105 -2.16 15.46 39.66
N ARG A 106 -2.28 16.07 38.47
CA ARG A 106 -1.55 17.29 38.12
C ARG A 106 -2.33 18.49 38.67
N ARG A 107 -2.09 18.84 39.94
CA ARG A 107 -2.71 20.01 40.59
C ARG A 107 -2.49 21.23 39.70
N ARG A 108 -3.57 21.95 39.37
CA ARG A 108 -3.48 23.30 38.83
C ARG A 108 -2.74 24.12 39.88
N ARG A 109 -1.44 24.37 39.65
CA ARG A 109 -0.82 25.57 40.22
C ARG A 109 -1.69 26.71 39.67
N ASP A 110 -1.99 27.68 40.51
CA ASP A 110 -2.97 28.75 40.28
C ASP A 110 -4.37 28.42 40.85
N ALA A 111 -4.43 28.34 42.17
CA ALA A 111 -5.55 28.91 42.92
C ALA A 111 -4.94 29.95 43.85
N ASN A 112 -4.97 31.20 43.39
CA ASN A 112 -4.66 32.39 44.17
C ASN A 112 -5.86 32.72 45.06
#